data_AF-A0A8S0ZJ22-F1
#
_entry.id   AF-A0A8S0ZJ22-F1
#
_cell.length_a   1.000
_cell.length_b   1.000
_cell.length_c   1.000
_cell.angle_alpha   90.00
_cell.angle_beta   90.00
_cell.angle_gamma   90.00
#
_symmetry.space_group_name_H-M   'P 1'
#
loop_
_entity.id
_entity.type
_entity.pdbx_description
1 polymer ?
#
loop_
_entity_poly.entity_id
_entity_poly.type
_entity_poly.pdbx_seq_one_letter_code
_entity_poly.pdbx_strand_id
1 'polypeptide(L)'
;MELLSGAIIQDGVCGPCEDQEPYSFYVSVLVPKGLSEYKNSRGPYKAYLGSKTSEATSVLRPWERETKIPLIKRAAKLRAAIGWSEDTSIFPLSIQNKVFPKSFINGIIEGLIRAAAIHCASRRSIVNLSRPREALLGTALYLINQVNDTASLVTMWRAENFHNLFLTVPTKIPPSYPLSNKDLGSLGRSYMRSVYIHYYVDSPSRGLFIYQDIWIFADINDVKTFGMLAISTKLTQVLYSNQIRKHTKDIIRGSKDLIINLRDPERTHHNINIDLSRLKRVNEEVRHASRSIVKSRNLDRERNLPWGSELAVPIKEIQVPYVAVGSKERQDLSKVKIPRIQNPLISGLRCFQFATGSHYKIQSILKNLNIKYKDCLAGGDGSGGIGSLLLRSSRNSRLIFNSLLDLDGVDLRGSTPSPPSAISALGSASRRCVNFNDSWRNPSDLRNKETWEYFLNVKHQNQMRIDLITLDMECNSDEISDSIELQLSEYIFKILDDHGTLIYKTFLERLCKQSILLSAVGNQFKNVSFVVTDITSPQSSEIYVVMRGKNNSTIPKEPDLETFSKDLNDLPVMRGIDKEFGRAVSLLYKNICVYYL
;
A
#
# COMPACT_ATOMS: atom_id res chain seq x y z
N MET A 1 33.11 12.43 -4.74
CA MET A 1 32.35 13.08 -5.83
C MET A 1 32.59 12.42 -7.17
N GLU A 2 33.74 11.81 -7.44
CA GLU A 2 34.03 11.23 -8.76
C GLU A 2 33.09 10.06 -9.18
N LEU A 3 32.55 9.29 -8.22
CA LEU A 3 31.66 8.16 -8.51
C LEU A 3 30.24 8.57 -8.94
N LEU A 4 29.76 9.73 -8.48
CA LEU A 4 28.44 10.27 -8.82
C LEU A 4 28.66 11.59 -9.55
N SER A 5 28.30 11.66 -10.83
CA SER A 5 28.31 12.91 -11.59
C SER A 5 27.35 13.95 -10.99
N GLY A 6 27.22 15.11 -11.65
CA GLY A 6 26.15 16.06 -11.32
C GLY A 6 24.76 15.41 -11.32
N ALA A 7 23.84 15.99 -10.53
CA ALA A 7 22.46 15.53 -10.48
C ALA A 7 21.73 15.86 -11.79
N ILE A 8 20.97 14.89 -12.31
CA ILE A 8 20.09 15.07 -13.47
C ILE A 8 18.67 15.20 -12.93
N ILE A 9 17.99 16.29 -13.28
CA ILE A 9 16.57 16.46 -12.97
C ILE A 9 15.78 15.61 -13.97
N GLN A 10 14.95 14.71 -13.46
CA GLN A 10 14.12 13.85 -14.29
C GLN A 10 12.78 14.55 -14.55
N ASP A 11 12.61 15.07 -15.76
CA ASP A 11 11.41 15.73 -16.30
C ASP A 11 10.65 14.84 -17.33
N GLY A 12 10.98 13.55 -17.37
CA GLY A 12 10.25 12.52 -18.10
C GLY A 12 11.13 11.64 -18.99
N VAL A 13 12.32 12.10 -19.39
CA VAL A 13 13.27 11.32 -20.19
C VAL A 13 14.68 11.49 -19.59
N CYS A 14 15.37 10.39 -19.34
CA CYS A 14 16.74 10.38 -18.83
C CYS A 14 17.57 9.49 -19.75
N GLY A 15 18.37 10.09 -20.64
CA GLY A 15 19.20 9.35 -21.60
C GLY A 15 20.05 8.24 -20.96
N PRO A 16 20.81 8.53 -19.88
CA PRO A 16 21.61 7.50 -19.20
C PRO A 16 20.80 6.40 -18.53
N CYS A 17 19.51 6.65 -18.25
CA CYS A 17 18.63 5.66 -17.63
C CYS A 17 18.17 4.58 -18.62
N GLU A 18 18.32 4.83 -19.93
CA GLU A 18 17.99 3.88 -21.01
C GLU A 18 19.19 3.01 -21.42
N ASP A 19 20.40 3.31 -20.92
CA ASP A 19 21.59 2.52 -21.19
C ASP A 19 21.52 1.12 -20.56
N GLN A 20 22.20 0.14 -21.15
CA GLN A 20 22.27 -1.21 -20.59
C GLN A 20 23.19 -1.27 -19.35
N GLU A 21 22.93 -2.21 -18.44
CA GLU A 21 23.87 -2.50 -17.34
C GLU A 21 25.28 -2.73 -17.89
N PRO A 22 26.33 -2.15 -17.27
CA PRO A 22 26.36 -1.53 -15.94
C PRO A 22 26.11 0.00 -15.92
N TYR A 23 25.73 0.64 -17.02
CA TYR A 23 25.64 2.11 -17.10
C TYR A 23 24.34 2.67 -16.50
N SER A 24 23.37 1.80 -16.19
CA SER A 24 22.07 2.13 -15.60
C SER A 24 22.05 2.16 -14.06
N PHE A 25 23.20 2.20 -13.37
CA PHE A 25 23.21 2.36 -11.92
C PHE A 25 23.00 3.82 -11.53
N TYR A 26 21.97 4.07 -10.71
CA TYR A 26 21.66 5.42 -10.26
C TYR A 26 21.23 5.46 -8.80
N VAL A 27 21.32 6.65 -8.22
CA VAL A 27 20.70 7.00 -6.94
C VAL A 27 19.61 8.01 -7.23
N SER A 28 18.36 7.67 -6.91
CA SER A 28 17.22 8.57 -7.11
C SER A 28 16.91 9.37 -5.85
N VAL A 29 16.61 10.65 -6.01
CA VAL A 29 16.11 11.53 -4.94
C VAL A 29 14.74 12.06 -5.35
N LEU A 30 13.76 11.94 -4.45
CA LEU A 30 12.40 12.42 -4.68
C LEU A 30 12.12 13.65 -3.82
N VAL A 31 11.52 14.68 -4.44
CA VAL A 31 11.10 15.91 -3.75
C VAL A 31 9.64 16.26 -4.13
N PRO A 32 8.64 15.46 -3.70
CA PRO A 32 7.27 15.57 -4.24
C PRO A 32 6.59 16.91 -4.00
N LYS A 33 6.92 17.59 -2.89
CA LYS A 33 6.38 18.93 -2.55
C LYS A 33 7.34 20.09 -2.90
N GLY A 34 8.45 19.80 -3.58
CA GLY A 34 9.52 20.77 -3.80
C GLY A 34 10.25 21.19 -2.51
N LEU A 35 11.14 22.18 -2.65
CA LEU A 35 11.90 22.82 -1.55
C LEU A 35 11.54 24.30 -1.41
N SER A 36 10.25 24.63 -1.40
CA SER A 36 9.77 25.99 -1.07
C SER A 36 9.55 26.13 0.43
N GLU A 37 9.78 27.34 0.97
CA GLU A 37 9.44 27.69 2.35
C GLU A 37 9.99 26.74 3.43
N TYR A 38 11.11 26.07 3.17
CA TYR A 38 11.69 25.04 4.05
C TYR A 38 12.09 25.55 5.46
N LYS A 39 12.12 26.88 5.67
CA LYS A 39 12.36 27.50 6.98
C LYS A 39 11.08 27.62 7.82
N ASN A 40 9.90 27.55 7.21
CA ASN A 40 8.61 27.79 7.86
C ASN A 40 8.04 26.52 8.50
N SER A 41 8.47 25.33 8.05
CA SER A 41 8.00 24.06 8.59
C SER A 41 9.09 23.00 8.55
N ARG A 42 8.94 21.96 9.40
CA ARG A 42 9.86 20.81 9.45
C ARG A 42 9.83 19.95 8.16
N GLY A 43 8.79 20.11 7.34
CA GLY A 43 8.50 19.20 6.24
C GLY A 43 7.89 17.86 6.70
N PRO A 44 7.30 17.09 5.77
CA PRO A 44 6.55 15.86 6.07
C PRO A 44 7.42 14.59 6.19
N TYR A 45 8.70 14.63 5.78
CA TYR A 45 9.52 13.43 5.63
C TYR A 45 10.52 13.23 6.78
N LYS A 46 10.80 11.96 7.11
CA LYS A 46 11.85 11.62 8.07
C LYS A 46 13.22 11.83 7.44
N ALA A 47 14.12 12.49 8.17
CA ALA A 47 15.49 12.73 7.71
C ALA A 47 16.34 11.46 7.80
N TYR A 48 17.17 11.25 6.78
CA TYR A 48 18.31 10.34 6.85
C TYR A 48 19.52 11.11 7.39
N LEU A 49 19.93 10.83 8.63
CA LEU A 49 21.00 11.57 9.32
C LEU A 49 22.39 10.93 9.17
N GLY A 50 22.50 9.77 8.55
CA GLY A 50 23.76 9.03 8.39
C GLY A 50 23.82 7.74 9.20
N SER A 51 25.03 7.35 9.64
CA SER A 51 25.28 6.08 10.34
C SER A 51 24.78 6.11 11.79
N LYS A 52 24.56 4.92 12.36
CA LYS A 52 24.14 4.72 13.76
C LYS A 52 25.31 4.83 14.75
N THR A 53 26.54 4.91 14.25
CA THR A 53 27.74 5.00 15.08
C THR A 53 27.75 6.34 15.81
N SER A 54 27.77 6.29 17.14
CA SER A 54 27.95 7.50 17.95
C SER A 54 29.34 8.08 17.71
N GLU A 55 29.40 9.31 17.24
CA GLU A 55 30.66 10.06 17.24
C GLU A 55 31.09 10.30 18.70
N ALA A 56 32.40 10.17 18.96
CA ALA A 56 32.94 10.24 20.32
C ALA A 56 32.90 11.64 20.94
N THR A 57 32.58 12.65 20.13
CA THR A 57 32.57 14.07 20.47
C THR A 57 31.21 14.68 20.15
N SER A 58 30.66 15.44 21.09
CA SER A 58 29.40 16.16 20.91
C SER A 58 29.66 17.67 20.99
N VAL A 59 29.21 18.41 19.97
CA VAL A 59 29.29 19.88 19.95
C VAL A 59 28.52 20.50 21.13
N LEU A 60 27.46 19.84 21.59
CA LEU A 60 26.63 20.31 22.72
C LEU A 60 27.29 20.09 24.08
N ARG A 61 28.29 19.21 24.16
CA ARG A 61 28.97 18.86 25.41
C ARG A 61 30.48 18.78 25.21
N PRO A 62 31.15 19.90 24.90
CA PRO A 62 32.59 19.92 24.61
C PRO A 62 33.46 19.48 25.79
N TRP A 63 32.94 19.50 27.02
CA TRP A 63 33.65 19.01 28.22
C TRP A 63 33.50 17.49 28.46
N GLU A 64 32.62 16.80 27.73
CA GLU A 64 32.64 15.34 27.69
C GLU A 64 33.89 14.92 26.91
N ARG A 65 34.96 14.56 27.64
CA ARG A 65 36.16 13.96 27.05
C ARG A 65 35.77 12.73 26.23
N GLU A 66 36.51 12.47 25.15
CA GLU A 66 36.41 11.22 24.39
C GLU A 66 36.14 10.05 25.32
N THR A 67 35.04 9.33 25.09
CA THR A 67 34.69 8.15 25.89
C THR A 67 35.76 7.09 25.69
N LYS A 68 36.80 7.12 26.53
CA LYS A 68 37.87 6.12 26.53
C LYS A 68 37.25 4.79 26.90
N ILE A 69 36.94 3.98 25.90
CA ILE A 69 36.53 2.59 26.10
C ILE A 69 37.66 1.93 26.93
N PRO A 70 37.35 1.33 28.10
CA PRO A 70 38.36 0.70 28.94
C PRO A 70 39.24 -0.27 28.14
N LEU A 71 40.54 -0.32 28.43
CA LEU A 71 41.50 -1.11 27.66
C LEU A 71 41.08 -2.58 27.54
N ILE A 72 40.55 -3.16 28.61
CA ILE A 72 40.04 -4.54 28.63
C ILE A 72 38.82 -4.70 27.68
N LYS A 73 37.91 -3.72 27.64
CA LYS A 73 36.79 -3.74 26.68
C LYS A 73 37.27 -3.56 25.24
N ARG A 74 38.32 -2.76 25.01
CA ARG A 74 38.96 -2.63 23.68
C ARG A 74 39.61 -3.96 23.26
N ALA A 75 40.38 -4.59 24.14
CA ALA A 75 40.98 -5.90 23.91
C ALA A 75 39.92 -7.01 23.69
N ALA A 76 38.80 -6.97 24.43
CA ALA A 76 37.68 -7.89 24.22
C ALA A 76 36.96 -7.61 22.88
N LYS A 77 36.78 -6.34 22.48
CA LYS A 77 36.25 -5.97 21.16
C LYS A 77 37.17 -6.41 20.02
N LEU A 78 38.49 -6.43 20.22
CA LEU A 78 39.42 -7.01 19.23
C LEU A 78 39.20 -8.52 19.06
N ARG A 79 38.69 -9.24 20.06
CA ARG A 79 38.24 -10.63 19.87
C ARG A 79 36.97 -10.72 19.04
N ALA A 80 36.07 -9.72 19.11
CA ALA A 80 34.93 -9.62 18.20
C ALA A 80 35.36 -9.30 16.75
N ALA A 81 36.56 -8.76 16.56
CA ALA A 81 37.17 -8.57 15.24
C ALA A 81 37.70 -9.87 14.62
N ILE A 82 37.84 -10.94 15.40
CA ILE A 82 38.21 -12.29 14.90
C ILE A 82 36.95 -12.88 14.24
N GLY A 83 36.77 -12.57 12.94
CA GLY A 83 35.59 -12.93 12.14
C GLY A 83 34.61 -11.78 11.87
N TRP A 84 35.08 -10.52 11.84
CA TRP A 84 34.24 -9.31 11.93
C TRP A 84 33.36 -8.99 10.71
N SER A 85 32.14 -8.51 11.00
CA SER A 85 31.32 -7.57 10.20
C SER A 85 30.47 -6.68 11.15
N GLU A 86 30.20 -5.42 10.80
CA GLU A 86 29.35 -4.50 11.58
C GLU A 86 27.97 -4.21 10.93
N ASP A 87 27.04 -3.83 11.82
CA ASP A 87 25.67 -3.33 11.64
C ASP A 87 24.73 -4.20 10.77
N THR A 88 24.13 -5.20 11.43
CA THR A 88 23.00 -5.96 10.91
C THR A 88 21.69 -5.35 11.37
N SER A 89 20.97 -4.71 10.44
CA SER A 89 19.52 -4.66 10.59
C SER A 89 19.02 -6.11 10.57
N ILE A 90 18.19 -6.50 11.55
CA ILE A 90 17.59 -7.85 11.65
C ILE A 90 16.88 -8.25 10.33
N PHE A 91 16.42 -7.26 9.57
CA PHE A 91 15.83 -7.41 8.24
C PHE A 91 16.58 -6.50 7.25
N PRO A 92 17.63 -6.99 6.56
CA PRO A 92 18.36 -6.21 5.56
C PRO A 92 17.60 -6.17 4.23
N LEU A 93 17.58 -5.02 3.53
CA LEU A 93 16.91 -4.91 2.23
C LEU A 93 17.65 -5.68 1.12
N SER A 94 18.95 -5.96 1.29
CA SER A 94 19.79 -6.65 0.30
C SER A 94 19.38 -8.11 0.03
N ILE A 95 18.60 -8.73 0.93
CA ILE A 95 18.09 -10.10 0.77
C ILE A 95 16.65 -10.14 0.23
N GLN A 96 15.97 -8.99 0.19
CA GLN A 96 14.54 -8.86 -0.08
C GLN A 96 14.10 -9.59 -1.36
N ASN A 97 14.86 -9.41 -2.46
CA ASN A 97 14.57 -10.01 -3.76
C ASN A 97 15.25 -11.37 -3.98
N LYS A 98 15.95 -11.91 -2.96
CA LYS A 98 16.69 -13.18 -3.06
C LYS A 98 16.02 -14.31 -2.29
N VAL A 99 15.34 -14.00 -1.19
CA VAL A 99 14.66 -15.00 -0.36
C VAL A 99 13.37 -15.48 -0.99
N PHE A 100 13.00 -16.74 -0.69
CA PHE A 100 11.68 -17.28 -0.99
C PHE A 100 10.66 -16.82 0.05
N PRO A 101 9.68 -15.96 -0.29
CA PRO A 101 8.81 -15.31 0.69
C PRO A 101 8.07 -16.27 1.64
N LYS A 102 7.54 -17.38 1.09
CA LYS A 102 6.78 -18.37 1.88
C LYS A 102 7.66 -19.04 2.93
N SER A 103 8.81 -19.57 2.52
CA SER A 103 9.75 -20.25 3.42
C SER A 103 10.32 -19.28 4.45
N PHE A 104 10.63 -18.05 4.04
CA PHE A 104 11.13 -17.00 4.90
C PHE A 104 10.13 -16.64 6.02
N ILE A 105 8.85 -16.41 5.68
CA ILE A 105 7.82 -16.10 6.67
C ILE A 105 7.53 -17.29 7.59
N ASN A 106 7.50 -18.51 7.06
CA ASN A 106 7.36 -19.71 7.89
C ASN A 106 8.49 -19.81 8.93
N GLY A 107 9.74 -19.51 8.52
CA GLY A 107 10.89 -19.44 9.42
C GLY A 107 10.72 -18.36 10.50
N ILE A 108 10.20 -17.18 10.15
CA ILE A 108 9.88 -16.12 11.13
C ILE A 108 8.84 -16.63 12.13
N ILE A 109 7.72 -17.20 11.67
CA ILE A 109 6.65 -17.70 12.54
C ILE A 109 7.21 -18.75 13.52
N GLU A 110 8.01 -19.70 13.03
CA GLU A 110 8.63 -20.71 13.88
C GLU A 110 9.60 -20.09 14.91
N GLY A 111 10.42 -19.12 14.49
CA GLY A 111 11.30 -18.36 15.38
C GLY A 111 10.54 -17.61 16.47
N LEU A 112 9.39 -17.00 16.14
CA LEU A 112 8.53 -16.33 17.12
C LEU A 112 7.86 -17.31 18.09
N ILE A 113 7.47 -18.50 17.63
CA ILE A 113 6.94 -19.55 18.51
C ILE A 113 8.03 -20.03 19.49
N ARG A 114 9.26 -20.21 19.03
CA ARG A 114 10.42 -20.54 19.88
C ARG A 114 10.70 -19.45 20.91
N ALA A 115 10.67 -18.18 20.50
CA ALA A 115 10.81 -17.05 21.40
C ALA A 115 9.67 -16.99 22.43
N ALA A 116 8.43 -17.26 22.00
CA ALA A 116 7.28 -17.37 22.88
C ALA A 116 7.46 -18.48 23.93
N ALA A 117 7.99 -19.64 23.56
CA ALA A 117 8.27 -20.73 24.49
C ALA A 117 9.27 -20.34 25.60
N ILE A 118 10.37 -19.66 25.24
CA ILE A 118 11.36 -19.15 26.20
C ILE A 118 10.71 -18.12 27.14
N HIS A 119 9.91 -17.21 26.59
CA HIS A 119 9.23 -16.18 27.36
C HIS A 119 8.20 -16.77 28.33
N CYS A 120 7.40 -17.73 27.86
CA CYS A 120 6.47 -18.51 28.65
C CYS A 120 7.18 -19.21 29.81
N ALA A 121 8.29 -19.92 29.55
CA ALA A 121 9.07 -20.61 30.60
C ALA A 121 9.64 -19.66 31.65
N SER A 122 9.90 -18.40 31.27
CA SER A 122 10.40 -17.36 32.17
C SER A 122 9.32 -16.83 33.13
N ARG A 123 8.03 -17.04 32.85
CA ARG A 123 6.91 -16.59 33.72
C ARG A 123 6.76 -17.48 34.95
N ARG A 124 6.53 -16.88 36.12
CA ARG A 124 6.44 -17.59 37.42
C ARG A 124 5.28 -18.62 37.48
N SER A 125 4.19 -18.38 36.77
CA SER A 125 2.96 -19.20 36.84
C SER A 125 2.90 -20.39 35.88
N ILE A 126 3.89 -20.56 34.98
CA ILE A 126 3.81 -21.56 33.89
C ILE A 126 3.65 -23.00 34.39
N VAL A 127 4.27 -23.33 35.52
CA VAL A 127 4.28 -24.69 36.11
C VAL A 127 2.88 -25.12 36.59
N ASN A 128 1.97 -24.16 36.77
CA ASN A 128 0.59 -24.35 37.22
C ASN A 128 -0.43 -24.08 36.12
N LEU A 129 -0.01 -23.87 34.87
CA LEU A 129 -0.94 -23.67 33.75
C LEU A 129 -1.69 -24.96 33.43
N SER A 130 -3.02 -24.89 33.46
CA SER A 130 -3.91 -25.95 32.99
C SER A 130 -3.92 -26.08 31.45
N ARG A 131 -3.53 -25.00 30.75
CA ARG A 131 -3.61 -24.83 29.29
C ARG A 131 -2.32 -24.22 28.72
N PRO A 132 -1.20 -24.98 28.73
CA PRO A 132 0.11 -24.47 28.28
C PRO A 132 0.17 -24.14 26.79
N ARG A 133 -0.53 -24.92 25.95
CA ARG A 133 -0.59 -24.73 24.50
C ARG A 133 -1.20 -23.37 24.16
N GLU A 134 -2.31 -23.04 24.78
CA GLU A 134 -3.03 -21.78 24.59
C GLU A 134 -2.20 -20.58 25.05
N ALA A 135 -1.44 -20.72 26.15
CA ALA A 135 -0.53 -19.69 26.62
C ALA A 135 0.66 -19.46 25.66
N LEU A 136 1.24 -20.53 25.13
CA LEU A 136 2.30 -20.48 24.12
C LEU A 136 1.77 -19.80 22.84
N LEU A 137 0.64 -20.28 22.33
CA LEU A 137 0.01 -19.80 21.11
C LEU A 137 -0.47 -18.34 21.23
N GLY A 138 -1.07 -17.96 22.36
CA GLY A 138 -1.44 -16.56 22.62
C GLY A 138 -0.21 -15.64 22.64
N THR A 139 0.90 -16.09 23.23
CA THR A 139 2.15 -15.33 23.26
C THR A 139 2.78 -15.23 21.87
N ALA A 140 2.79 -16.30 21.08
CA ALA A 140 3.28 -16.28 19.71
C ALA A 140 2.45 -15.34 18.82
N LEU A 141 1.12 -15.36 18.94
CA LEU A 141 0.23 -14.45 18.22
C LEU A 141 0.47 -12.99 18.60
N TYR A 142 0.71 -12.71 19.89
CA TYR A 142 1.11 -11.37 20.34
C TYR A 142 2.40 -10.91 19.66
N LEU A 143 3.44 -11.77 19.63
CA LEU A 143 4.71 -11.45 18.97
C LEU A 143 4.56 -11.26 17.46
N ILE A 144 3.73 -12.08 16.80
CA ILE A 144 3.36 -11.89 15.38
C ILE A 144 2.78 -10.50 15.19
N ASN A 145 1.84 -10.06 16.03
CA ASN A 145 1.26 -8.73 15.89
C ASN A 145 2.30 -7.61 16.05
N GLN A 146 3.21 -7.74 17.02
CA GLN A 146 4.26 -6.74 17.29
C GLN A 146 5.30 -6.66 16.16
N VAL A 147 5.75 -7.80 15.63
CA VAL A 147 6.78 -7.80 14.57
C VAL A 147 6.28 -7.12 13.29
N ASN A 148 4.98 -7.25 13.00
CA ASN A 148 4.34 -6.64 11.84
C ASN A 148 4.24 -5.10 11.90
N ASP A 149 4.48 -4.50 13.07
CA ASP A 149 4.55 -3.05 13.24
C ASP A 149 6.00 -2.52 13.15
N THR A 150 6.98 -3.41 12.99
CA THR A 150 8.40 -3.04 12.91
C THR A 150 8.75 -2.53 11.52
N ALA A 151 9.17 -1.26 11.44
CA ALA A 151 9.45 -0.59 10.16
C ALA A 151 10.45 -1.34 9.26
N SER A 152 11.52 -1.94 9.79
CA SER A 152 12.51 -2.67 8.97
C SER A 152 11.93 -3.91 8.28
N LEU A 153 11.07 -4.67 8.97
CA LEU A 153 10.40 -5.81 8.38
C LEU A 153 9.36 -5.38 7.35
N VAL A 154 8.58 -4.34 7.69
CA VAL A 154 7.57 -3.76 6.79
C VAL A 154 8.21 -3.24 5.51
N THR A 155 9.35 -2.53 5.58
CA THR A 155 10.05 -2.07 4.36
C THR A 155 10.51 -3.26 3.50
N MET A 156 10.96 -4.36 4.11
CA MET A 156 11.32 -5.57 3.37
C MET A 156 10.11 -6.22 2.68
N TRP A 157 8.90 -6.06 3.20
CA TRP A 157 7.69 -6.55 2.52
C TRP A 157 7.26 -5.74 1.30
N ARG A 158 7.89 -4.59 1.05
CA ARG A 158 7.52 -3.70 -0.08
C ARG A 158 7.85 -4.31 -1.43
N ALA A 159 8.71 -5.32 -1.48
CA ALA A 159 9.04 -6.01 -2.72
C ALA A 159 7.87 -6.84 -3.23
N GLU A 160 7.81 -6.92 -4.56
CA GLU A 160 6.72 -7.56 -5.30
C GLU A 160 6.53 -9.02 -4.93
N ASN A 161 7.61 -9.77 -4.71
CA ASN A 161 7.55 -11.18 -4.32
C ASN A 161 6.79 -11.41 -2.99
N PHE A 162 6.96 -10.53 -2.00
CA PHE A 162 6.21 -10.57 -0.75
C PHE A 162 4.77 -10.12 -0.94
N HIS A 163 4.54 -9.07 -1.73
CA HIS A 163 3.19 -8.59 -2.02
C HIS A 163 2.34 -9.68 -2.71
N ASN A 164 2.89 -10.34 -3.73
CA ASN A 164 2.26 -11.45 -4.45
C ASN A 164 1.92 -12.62 -3.53
N LEU A 165 2.78 -12.89 -2.53
CA LEU A 165 2.49 -13.89 -1.51
C LEU A 165 1.34 -13.45 -0.59
N PHE A 166 1.30 -12.21 -0.13
CA PHE A 166 0.22 -11.74 0.74
C PHE A 166 -1.14 -11.76 0.06
N LEU A 167 -1.19 -11.54 -1.25
CA LEU A 167 -2.38 -11.67 -2.06
C LEU A 167 -2.81 -13.14 -2.30
N THR A 168 -2.08 -14.14 -1.78
CA THR A 168 -2.52 -15.56 -1.80
C THR A 168 -3.66 -15.85 -0.84
N VAL A 169 -3.82 -15.03 0.20
CA VAL A 169 -4.85 -15.19 1.21
C VAL A 169 -5.87 -14.05 1.08
N PRO A 170 -7.15 -14.30 1.41
CA PRO A 170 -8.15 -13.25 1.43
C PRO A 170 -7.73 -12.09 2.35
N THR A 171 -7.50 -10.93 1.76
CA THR A 171 -7.10 -9.71 2.47
C THR A 171 -7.75 -8.49 1.84
N LYS A 172 -7.92 -7.43 2.63
CA LYS A 172 -8.36 -6.14 2.11
C LYS A 172 -7.25 -5.54 1.27
N ILE A 173 -7.57 -5.12 0.05
CA ILE A 173 -6.66 -4.36 -0.80
C ILE A 173 -6.49 -2.95 -0.20
N PRO A 174 -5.25 -2.51 0.09
CA PRO A 174 -5.00 -1.19 0.64
C PRO A 174 -5.44 -0.05 -0.28
N PRO A 175 -6.02 1.04 0.26
CA PRO A 175 -6.45 2.19 -0.54
C PRO A 175 -5.33 3.21 -0.80
N SER A 176 -4.25 3.21 -0.03
CA SER A 176 -3.20 4.24 -0.04
C SER A 176 -2.22 4.10 -1.22
N TYR A 177 -1.80 5.23 -1.78
CA TYR A 177 -0.69 5.30 -2.74
C TYR A 177 0.32 6.39 -2.35
N PRO A 178 1.61 6.06 -2.22
CA PRO A 178 2.15 4.70 -2.22
C PRO A 178 1.69 3.92 -0.99
N LEU A 179 1.92 2.61 -0.99
CA LEU A 179 1.45 1.75 0.08
C LEU A 179 2.05 2.16 1.44
N SER A 180 1.18 2.51 2.40
CA SER A 180 1.61 2.92 3.74
C SER A 180 2.23 1.77 4.52
N ASN A 181 3.12 2.08 5.48
CA ASN A 181 3.73 1.05 6.34
C ASN A 181 2.67 0.34 7.21
N LYS A 182 1.61 1.06 7.61
CA LYS A 182 0.50 0.48 8.37
C LYS A 182 -0.27 -0.55 7.54
N ASP A 183 -0.58 -0.21 6.30
CA ASP A 183 -1.31 -1.12 5.40
C ASP A 183 -0.47 -2.34 5.02
N LEU A 184 0.81 -2.13 4.72
CA LEU A 184 1.74 -3.21 4.42
C LEU A 184 1.94 -4.14 5.63
N GLY A 185 2.05 -3.57 6.84
CA GLY A 185 2.06 -4.34 8.08
C GLY A 185 0.77 -5.15 8.30
N SER A 186 -0.38 -4.59 7.92
CA SER A 186 -1.67 -5.28 7.96
C SER A 186 -1.73 -6.47 7.00
N LEU A 187 -1.20 -6.33 5.78
CA LEU A 187 -1.10 -7.43 4.81
C LEU A 187 -0.22 -8.58 5.34
N GLY A 188 0.98 -8.25 5.81
CA GLY A 188 1.87 -9.22 6.44
C GLY A 188 1.21 -9.93 7.62
N ARG A 189 0.48 -9.19 8.45
CA ARG A 189 -0.19 -9.72 9.63
C ARG A 189 -1.30 -10.69 9.26
N SER A 190 -2.12 -10.34 8.28
CA SER A 190 -3.20 -11.20 7.77
C SER A 190 -2.65 -12.52 7.22
N TYR A 191 -1.58 -12.46 6.42
CA TYR A 191 -0.91 -13.64 5.91
C TYR A 191 -0.30 -14.50 7.02
N MET A 192 0.50 -13.90 7.91
CA MET A 192 1.14 -14.62 9.01
C MET A 192 0.09 -15.25 9.93
N ARG A 193 -1.01 -14.56 10.23
CA ARG A 193 -2.12 -15.11 11.04
C ARG A 193 -2.82 -16.26 10.34
N SER A 194 -3.09 -16.16 9.05
CA SER A 194 -3.73 -17.23 8.27
C SER A 194 -2.86 -18.50 8.29
N VAL A 195 -1.57 -18.38 7.98
CA VAL A 195 -0.61 -19.49 8.07
C VAL A 195 -0.53 -20.04 9.49
N TYR A 196 -0.43 -19.16 10.47
CA TYR A 196 -0.32 -19.53 11.88
C TYR A 196 -1.53 -20.32 12.37
N ILE A 197 -2.75 -19.87 12.08
CA ILE A 197 -3.99 -20.55 12.46
C ILE A 197 -4.07 -21.91 11.76
N HIS A 198 -3.92 -21.93 10.44
CA HIS A 198 -4.05 -23.15 9.65
C HIS A 198 -3.05 -24.24 10.08
N TYR A 199 -1.80 -23.85 10.35
CA TYR A 199 -0.73 -24.80 10.64
C TYR A 199 -0.63 -25.16 12.13
N TYR A 200 -0.69 -24.18 13.04
CA TYR A 200 -0.38 -24.39 14.46
C TYR A 200 -1.62 -24.48 15.35
N VAL A 201 -2.77 -23.96 14.92
CA VAL A 201 -4.02 -24.01 15.70
C VAL A 201 -4.88 -25.19 15.24
N ASP A 202 -5.19 -25.23 13.95
CA ASP A 202 -6.17 -26.17 13.38
C ASP A 202 -5.57 -27.56 13.07
N SER A 203 -4.26 -27.64 12.83
CA SER A 203 -3.60 -28.88 12.37
C SER A 203 -2.54 -29.43 13.37
N PRO A 204 -2.89 -29.74 14.64
CA PRO A 204 -1.92 -30.12 15.67
C PRO A 204 -1.17 -31.43 15.37
N SER A 205 -1.68 -32.27 14.47
CA SER A 205 -1.08 -33.56 14.08
C SER A 205 0.04 -33.46 13.04
N ARG A 206 0.22 -32.30 12.38
CA ARG A 206 1.23 -32.12 11.30
C ARG A 206 2.68 -31.95 11.77
N GLY A 207 2.91 -32.02 13.08
CA GLY A 207 4.21 -31.79 13.68
C GLY A 207 4.50 -30.30 13.90
N LEU A 208 5.17 -30.00 15.02
CA LEU A 208 5.36 -28.64 15.51
C LEU A 208 6.41 -27.82 14.73
N PHE A 209 7.39 -28.48 14.13
CA PHE A 209 8.48 -27.80 13.42
C PHE A 209 8.38 -28.13 11.93
N ILE A 210 8.41 -27.09 11.11
CA ILE A 210 8.42 -27.25 9.65
C ILE A 210 9.83 -27.70 9.22
N TYR A 211 10.85 -27.17 9.90
CA TYR A 211 12.25 -27.50 9.66
C TYR A 211 12.86 -28.15 10.91
N GLN A 212 13.61 -29.23 10.72
CA GLN A 212 14.17 -29.98 11.86
C GLN A 212 15.45 -29.37 12.41
N ASP A 213 16.31 -28.88 11.52
CA ASP A 213 17.59 -28.24 11.83
C ASP A 213 17.45 -26.72 11.96
N ILE A 214 18.24 -26.15 12.87
CA ILE A 214 18.31 -24.72 13.13
C ILE A 214 19.68 -24.22 12.69
N TRP A 215 19.69 -23.34 11.70
CA TRP A 215 20.91 -22.75 11.17
C TRP A 215 21.18 -21.39 11.81
N ILE A 216 22.39 -21.19 12.33
CA ILE A 216 22.84 -19.96 13.00
C ILE A 216 23.90 -19.28 12.15
N PHE A 217 23.61 -18.04 11.76
CA PHE A 217 24.50 -17.19 10.95
C PHE A 217 25.52 -16.46 11.81
N ALA A 218 26.60 -15.99 11.18
CA ALA A 218 27.68 -15.26 11.86
C ALA A 218 27.18 -14.00 12.58
N ASP A 219 26.12 -13.37 12.07
CA ASP A 219 25.45 -12.18 12.61
C ASP A 219 24.98 -12.33 14.07
N ILE A 220 24.69 -13.55 14.49
CA ILE A 220 24.05 -13.87 15.78
C ILE A 220 24.89 -14.90 16.55
N ASN A 221 26.21 -14.79 16.43
CA ASN A 221 27.15 -15.75 17.01
C ASN A 221 27.54 -15.41 18.46
N ASP A 222 26.53 -15.20 19.33
CA ASP A 222 26.73 -15.03 20.77
C ASP A 222 26.22 -16.25 21.56
N VAL A 223 26.95 -16.61 22.62
CA VAL A 223 26.67 -17.80 23.46
C VAL A 223 25.25 -17.78 24.03
N LYS A 224 24.75 -16.60 24.36
CA LYS A 224 23.42 -16.42 24.93
C LYS A 224 22.34 -16.76 23.90
N THR A 225 22.42 -16.22 22.69
CA THR A 225 21.43 -16.51 21.64
C THR A 225 21.51 -17.98 21.20
N PHE A 226 22.72 -18.51 21.05
CA PHE A 226 22.95 -19.92 20.73
C PHE A 226 22.30 -20.85 21.78
N GLY A 227 22.58 -20.64 23.06
CA GLY A 227 22.01 -21.44 24.15
C GLY A 227 20.49 -21.28 24.27
N MET A 228 19.95 -20.08 24.08
CA MET A 228 18.50 -19.83 24.08
C MET A 228 17.79 -20.58 22.95
N LEU A 229 18.34 -20.57 21.73
CA LEU A 229 17.78 -21.31 20.59
C LEU A 229 17.78 -22.82 20.84
N ALA A 230 18.86 -23.34 21.42
CA ALA A 230 18.97 -24.75 21.78
C ALA A 230 17.86 -25.19 22.76
N ILE A 231 17.68 -24.43 23.85
CA ILE A 231 16.67 -24.70 24.87
C ILE A 231 15.25 -24.59 24.29
N SER A 232 15.03 -23.67 23.34
CA SER A 232 13.72 -23.44 22.73
C SER A 232 13.12 -24.69 22.11
N THR A 233 13.92 -25.57 21.50
CA THR A 233 13.42 -26.76 20.80
C THR A 233 12.65 -27.68 21.74
N LYS A 234 13.25 -28.01 22.89
CA LYS A 234 12.63 -28.87 23.89
C LYS A 234 11.48 -28.17 24.60
N LEU A 235 11.62 -26.87 24.90
CA LEU A 235 10.57 -26.08 25.52
C LEU A 235 9.31 -25.99 24.66
N THR A 236 9.44 -25.70 23.36
CA THR A 236 8.30 -25.58 22.46
C THR A 236 7.55 -26.91 22.37
N GLN A 237 8.25 -28.04 22.26
CA GLN A 237 7.63 -29.37 22.25
C GLN A 237 6.82 -29.65 23.52
N VAL A 238 7.38 -29.33 24.69
CA VAL A 238 6.70 -29.53 25.98
C VAL A 238 5.50 -28.61 26.12
N LEU A 239 5.65 -27.32 25.79
CA LEU A 239 4.59 -26.32 25.96
C LEU A 239 3.47 -26.44 24.93
N TYR A 240 3.74 -27.03 23.77
CA TYR A 240 2.73 -27.28 22.74
C TYR A 240 1.86 -28.51 23.05
N SER A 241 2.22 -29.31 24.07
CA SER A 241 1.38 -30.42 24.54
C SER A 241 0.12 -29.91 25.25
N ASN A 242 -0.94 -30.73 25.28
CA ASN A 242 -2.22 -30.33 25.89
C ASN A 242 -2.20 -30.34 27.43
N GLN A 243 -1.23 -31.02 28.07
CA GLN A 243 -1.19 -31.18 29.53
C GLN A 243 0.24 -31.22 30.07
N ILE A 244 0.48 -30.54 31.19
CA ILE A 244 1.75 -30.59 31.90
C ILE A 244 1.76 -31.73 32.93
N ARG A 245 2.58 -32.76 32.68
CA ARG A 245 2.88 -33.87 33.61
C ARG A 245 4.06 -33.53 34.53
N LYS A 246 4.30 -34.34 35.58
CA LYS A 246 5.43 -34.15 36.53
C LYS A 246 6.78 -34.02 35.81
N HIS A 247 7.11 -34.97 34.93
CA HIS A 247 8.34 -34.95 34.13
C HIS A 247 8.50 -33.67 33.28
N THR A 248 7.42 -33.18 32.67
CA THR A 248 7.45 -31.94 31.88
C THR A 248 7.61 -30.68 32.73
N LYS A 249 7.15 -30.70 34.00
CA LYS A 249 7.41 -29.59 34.94
C LYS A 249 8.90 -29.47 35.24
N ASP A 250 9.58 -30.61 35.40
CA ASP A 250 11.01 -30.64 35.70
C ASP A 250 11.84 -30.16 34.50
N ILE A 251 11.43 -30.51 33.27
CA ILE A 251 12.02 -29.94 32.05
C ILE A 251 11.85 -28.42 32.01
N ILE A 252 10.66 -27.89 32.32
CA ILE A 252 10.40 -26.44 32.30
C ILE A 252 11.26 -25.72 33.36
N ARG A 253 11.36 -26.26 34.58
CA ARG A 253 12.19 -25.71 35.65
C ARG A 253 13.67 -25.71 35.28
N GLY A 254 14.21 -26.85 34.85
CA GLY A 254 15.61 -26.94 34.41
C GLY A 254 15.92 -26.01 33.25
N SER A 255 15.01 -25.89 32.28
CA SER A 255 15.15 -24.94 31.17
C SER A 255 15.15 -23.48 31.63
N LYS A 256 14.33 -23.13 32.62
CA LYS A 256 14.29 -21.78 33.21
C LYS A 256 15.60 -21.44 33.92
N ASP A 257 16.15 -22.36 34.69
CA ASP A 257 17.43 -22.16 35.38
C ASP A 257 18.58 -21.98 34.38
N LEU A 258 18.60 -22.78 33.30
CA LEU A 258 19.54 -22.61 32.20
C LEU A 258 19.40 -21.25 31.51
N ILE A 259 18.17 -20.78 31.27
CA ILE A 259 17.92 -19.44 30.69
C ILE A 259 18.46 -18.33 31.60
N ILE A 260 18.29 -18.45 32.92
CA ILE A 260 18.82 -17.48 33.89
C ILE A 260 20.35 -17.50 33.85
N ASN A 261 20.96 -18.68 33.87
CA ASN A 261 22.42 -18.83 33.82
C ASN A 261 23.03 -18.31 32.51
N LEU A 262 22.37 -18.48 31.36
CA LEU A 262 22.84 -17.96 30.07
C LEU A 262 22.71 -16.44 29.94
N ARG A 263 21.87 -15.80 30.76
CA ARG A 263 21.67 -14.34 30.76
C ARG A 263 22.59 -13.61 31.73
N ASP A 264 23.15 -14.33 32.70
CA ASP A 264 24.03 -13.77 33.72
C ASP A 264 25.47 -13.65 33.20
N PRO A 265 25.98 -12.43 32.97
CA PRO A 265 27.32 -12.21 32.45
C PRO A 265 28.44 -12.55 33.46
N GLU A 266 28.11 -12.73 34.75
CA GLU A 266 29.10 -12.99 35.81
C GLU A 266 29.26 -14.48 36.12
N ARG A 267 28.38 -15.35 35.63
CA ARG A 267 28.45 -16.80 35.85
C ARG A 267 29.29 -17.50 34.79
N THR A 268 30.27 -18.27 35.25
CA THR A 268 31.01 -19.20 34.39
C THR A 268 30.11 -20.32 33.89
N HIS A 269 29.98 -20.47 32.57
CA HIS A 269 29.13 -21.47 31.90
C HIS A 269 29.65 -22.92 31.96
N HIS A 270 30.47 -23.26 32.96
CA HIS A 270 31.04 -24.60 33.09
C HIS A 270 29.91 -25.55 33.52
N ASN A 271 29.62 -26.58 32.71
CA ASN A 271 28.59 -27.61 32.92
C ASN A 271 27.16 -27.31 32.42
N ILE A 272 27.03 -26.55 31.33
CA ILE A 272 25.73 -26.42 30.64
C ILE A 272 25.47 -27.67 29.78
N ASN A 273 24.61 -28.59 30.26
CA ASN A 273 24.14 -29.74 29.49
C ASN A 273 22.94 -29.34 28.61
N ILE A 274 23.23 -28.89 27.39
CA ILE A 274 22.23 -28.52 26.38
C ILE A 274 22.37 -29.46 25.18
N ASP A 275 21.24 -29.93 24.65
CA ASP A 275 21.21 -30.69 23.40
C ASP A 275 21.49 -29.75 22.21
N LEU A 276 22.60 -29.99 21.52
CA LEU A 276 23.06 -29.23 20.36
C LEU A 276 22.88 -29.96 19.03
N SER A 277 22.30 -31.17 19.03
CA SER A 277 22.27 -32.08 17.87
C SER A 277 21.63 -31.46 16.61
N ARG A 278 20.66 -30.57 16.79
CA ARG A 278 19.89 -29.91 15.71
C ARG A 278 20.42 -28.52 15.33
N LEU A 279 21.49 -28.05 15.96
CA LEU A 279 22.05 -26.73 15.65
C LEU A 279 23.18 -26.87 14.64
N LYS A 280 23.09 -26.08 13.57
CA LYS A 280 24.10 -25.96 12.52
C LYS A 280 24.60 -24.53 12.48
N ARG A 281 25.90 -24.34 12.26
CA ARG A 281 26.52 -23.01 12.19
C ARG A 281 26.95 -22.70 10.76
N VAL A 282 26.73 -21.44 10.36
CA VAL A 282 27.22 -20.86 9.12
C VAL A 282 28.27 -19.81 9.46
N ASN A 283 29.38 -19.81 8.71
CA ASN A 283 30.47 -18.83 8.87
C ASN A 283 30.25 -17.56 8.03
N GLU A 284 29.02 -17.31 7.58
CA GLU A 284 28.65 -16.14 6.78
C GLU A 284 27.49 -15.39 7.45
N GLU A 285 27.46 -14.08 7.23
CA GLU A 285 26.29 -13.26 7.53
C GLU A 285 25.11 -13.61 6.63
N VAL A 286 23.88 -13.33 7.09
CA VAL A 286 22.65 -13.56 6.31
C VAL A 286 22.71 -12.85 4.95
N ARG A 287 23.25 -11.63 4.90
CA ARG A 287 23.35 -10.84 3.66
C ARG A 287 24.28 -11.50 2.63
N HIS A 288 25.36 -12.13 3.09
CA HIS A 288 26.37 -12.76 2.24
C HIS A 288 25.91 -14.16 1.81
N ALA A 289 25.38 -14.95 2.74
CA ALA A 289 24.81 -16.26 2.47
C ALA A 289 23.68 -16.22 1.44
N SER A 290 22.92 -15.11 1.39
CA SER A 290 21.85 -14.92 0.40
C SER A 290 22.34 -14.90 -1.05
N ARG A 291 23.63 -14.63 -1.32
CA ARG A 291 24.18 -14.57 -2.69
C ARG A 291 24.10 -15.92 -3.41
N SER A 292 24.24 -17.01 -2.66
CA SER A 292 24.20 -18.38 -3.18
C SER A 292 22.77 -18.90 -3.40
N ILE A 293 21.75 -18.13 -2.98
CA ILE A 293 20.36 -18.47 -3.27
C ILE A 293 20.11 -18.19 -4.74
N VAL A 294 20.14 -19.24 -5.54
CA VAL A 294 19.70 -19.18 -6.94
C VAL A 294 18.22 -18.80 -6.91
N LYS A 295 17.88 -17.66 -7.52
CA LYS A 295 16.49 -17.34 -7.83
C LYS A 295 15.97 -18.52 -8.65
N SER A 296 15.09 -19.34 -8.07
CA SER A 296 14.28 -20.23 -8.90
C SER A 296 13.65 -19.33 -9.95
N ARG A 297 13.87 -19.61 -11.23
CA ARG A 297 13.05 -19.03 -12.31
C ARG A 297 11.62 -19.16 -11.82
N ASN A 298 10.96 -18.04 -11.59
CA ASN A 298 9.78 -18.01 -10.75
C ASN A 298 8.77 -19.03 -11.27
N LEU A 299 8.16 -19.79 -10.36
CA LEU A 299 6.75 -20.15 -10.49
C LEU A 299 5.92 -18.87 -10.30
N ASP A 300 6.20 -17.83 -11.08
CA ASP A 300 5.26 -16.77 -11.39
C ASP A 300 4.30 -17.44 -12.36
N ARG A 301 3.48 -18.36 -11.85
CA ARG A 301 2.21 -18.64 -12.50
C ARG A 301 1.47 -17.33 -12.40
N GLU A 302 1.67 -16.49 -13.41
CA GLU A 302 0.90 -15.30 -13.67
C GLU A 302 -0.55 -15.63 -13.36
N ARG A 303 -1.06 -15.00 -12.30
CA ARG A 303 -2.42 -15.27 -11.85
C ARG A 303 -3.36 -14.62 -12.82
N ASN A 304 -3.85 -15.42 -13.76
CA ASN A 304 -5.05 -15.09 -14.51
C ASN A 304 -6.23 -15.29 -13.56
N LEU A 305 -6.60 -14.22 -12.85
CA LEU A 305 -7.76 -14.21 -11.98
C LEU A 305 -9.03 -14.19 -12.85
N PRO A 306 -9.98 -15.12 -12.65
CA PRO A 306 -11.25 -15.07 -13.34
C PRO A 306 -12.09 -13.91 -12.78
N TRP A 307 -12.25 -12.85 -13.57
CA TRP A 307 -13.16 -11.74 -13.25
C TRP A 307 -14.48 -11.94 -14.01
N GLY A 308 -15.59 -11.98 -13.27
CA GLY A 308 -16.94 -12.00 -13.83
C GLY A 308 -17.57 -10.60 -13.87
N SER A 309 -18.90 -10.54 -14.03
CA SER A 309 -19.60 -9.26 -14.09
C SER A 309 -19.81 -8.68 -12.69
N GLU A 310 -19.31 -7.47 -12.47
CA GLU A 310 -19.57 -6.70 -11.25
C GLU A 310 -20.94 -6.02 -11.29
N LEU A 311 -21.50 -5.79 -10.09
CA LEU A 311 -22.77 -5.10 -9.91
C LEU A 311 -22.73 -3.70 -10.54
N ALA A 312 -23.71 -3.45 -11.40
CA ALA A 312 -24.10 -2.11 -11.84
C ALA A 312 -25.49 -1.80 -11.28
N VAL A 313 -25.66 -0.61 -10.75
CA VAL A 313 -26.96 -0.13 -10.26
C VAL A 313 -27.52 0.95 -11.20
N PRO A 314 -28.82 1.26 -11.12
CA PRO A 314 -29.38 2.38 -11.86
C PRO A 314 -28.67 3.70 -11.55
N ILE A 315 -28.70 4.59 -12.53
CA ILE A 315 -28.21 5.97 -12.42
C ILE A 315 -29.35 6.95 -12.68
N LYS A 316 -29.28 8.13 -12.08
CA LYS A 316 -30.05 9.31 -12.50
C LYS A 316 -29.12 10.19 -13.34
N GLU A 317 -29.41 10.32 -14.62
CA GLU A 317 -28.72 11.22 -15.57
C GLU A 317 -29.58 12.47 -15.79
N ILE A 318 -29.01 13.65 -15.60
CA ILE A 318 -29.65 14.94 -15.85
C ILE A 318 -28.82 15.66 -16.91
N GLN A 319 -29.41 15.95 -18.07
CA GLN A 319 -28.71 16.66 -19.13
C GLN A 319 -28.51 18.13 -18.76
N VAL A 320 -27.34 18.66 -19.11
CA VAL A 320 -26.99 20.08 -18.94
C VAL A 320 -26.93 20.70 -20.33
N PRO A 321 -27.99 21.39 -20.78
CA PRO A 321 -27.96 22.07 -22.07
C PRO A 321 -26.97 23.23 -22.05
N TYR A 322 -26.34 23.49 -23.19
CA TYR A 322 -25.46 24.65 -23.39
C TYR A 322 -26.11 25.59 -24.39
N VAL A 323 -26.35 26.83 -23.96
CA VAL A 323 -26.99 27.89 -24.76
C VAL A 323 -25.97 28.96 -25.14
N ALA A 324 -26.24 29.73 -26.19
CA ALA A 324 -25.34 30.82 -26.58
C ALA A 324 -25.22 31.85 -25.44
N VAL A 325 -24.01 32.33 -25.18
CA VAL A 325 -23.76 33.30 -24.11
C VAL A 325 -24.65 34.53 -24.28
N GLY A 326 -25.33 34.94 -23.21
CA GLY A 326 -26.20 36.13 -23.20
C GLY A 326 -27.61 35.91 -23.75
N SER A 327 -27.98 34.66 -24.08
CA SER A 327 -29.34 34.32 -24.54
C SER A 327 -30.39 34.23 -23.43
N LYS A 328 -29.96 34.12 -22.16
CA LYS A 328 -30.82 34.10 -20.97
C LYS A 328 -30.18 34.87 -19.83
N GLU A 329 -31.00 35.36 -18.88
CA GLU A 329 -30.49 35.87 -17.60
C GLU A 329 -29.80 34.74 -16.82
N ARG A 330 -28.61 35.01 -16.27
CA ARG A 330 -27.90 34.03 -15.45
C ARG A 330 -28.66 33.79 -14.14
N GLN A 331 -29.08 32.55 -13.93
CA GLN A 331 -29.55 32.11 -12.62
C GLN A 331 -28.35 31.90 -11.68
N ASP A 332 -28.41 32.58 -10.54
CA ASP A 332 -27.45 32.42 -9.47
C ASP A 332 -27.92 31.29 -8.52
N LEU A 333 -27.43 30.08 -8.77
CA LEU A 333 -27.67 28.92 -7.89
C LEU A 333 -26.80 28.95 -6.62
N SER A 334 -25.93 29.95 -6.43
CA SER A 334 -25.07 30.05 -5.23
C SER A 334 -25.88 30.22 -3.94
N LYS A 335 -27.13 30.68 -4.04
CA LYS A 335 -28.05 30.85 -2.91
C LYS A 335 -28.66 29.53 -2.43
N VAL A 336 -28.55 28.45 -3.20
CA VAL A 336 -29.07 27.14 -2.80
C VAL A 336 -28.18 26.55 -1.71
N LYS A 337 -28.72 26.43 -0.50
CA LYS A 337 -28.01 25.85 0.64
C LYS A 337 -27.93 24.33 0.51
N ILE A 338 -26.76 23.83 0.11
CA ILE A 338 -26.48 22.39 0.03
C ILE A 338 -26.01 21.87 1.41
N PRO A 339 -26.74 20.95 2.05
CA PRO A 339 -26.32 20.40 3.34
C PRO A 339 -25.10 19.49 3.19
N ARG A 340 -24.20 19.51 4.17
CA ARG A 340 -23.06 18.59 4.28
C ARG A 340 -23.35 17.55 5.36
N ILE A 341 -23.88 16.40 4.95
CA ILE A 341 -24.25 15.30 5.86
C ILE A 341 -23.35 14.10 5.57
N GLN A 342 -22.85 13.47 6.63
CA GLN A 342 -22.08 12.24 6.55
C GLN A 342 -22.89 11.08 7.11
N ASN A 343 -23.29 10.16 6.24
CA ASN A 343 -23.99 8.94 6.61
C ASN A 343 -23.31 7.74 5.92
N PRO A 344 -22.70 6.79 6.67
CA PRO A 344 -21.96 5.70 6.07
C PRO A 344 -22.83 4.51 5.63
N LEU A 345 -24.17 4.56 5.75
CA LEU A 345 -25.06 3.40 5.54
C LEU A 345 -24.83 2.68 4.20
N ILE A 346 -25.04 3.36 3.05
CA ILE A 346 -24.80 2.75 1.72
C ILE A 346 -23.31 2.48 1.50
N SER A 347 -22.44 3.30 2.09
CA SER A 347 -20.99 3.05 2.03
C SER A 347 -20.61 1.70 2.65
N GLY A 348 -21.26 1.31 3.74
CA GLY A 348 -21.09 0.02 4.41
C GLY A 348 -21.73 -1.17 3.68
N LEU A 349 -22.75 -0.93 2.86
CA LEU A 349 -23.36 -1.97 2.01
C LEU A 349 -22.45 -2.40 0.84
N ARG A 350 -21.42 -1.62 0.51
CA ARG A 350 -20.42 -1.98 -0.52
C ARG A 350 -19.46 -3.03 0.02
N CYS A 351 -19.91 -4.29 0.03
CA CYS A 351 -19.22 -5.41 0.67
C CYS A 351 -17.86 -5.75 0.03
N PHE A 352 -17.80 -5.86 -1.31
CA PHE A 352 -16.53 -6.02 -1.99
C PHE A 352 -15.87 -4.65 -2.20
N GLN A 353 -14.70 -4.45 -1.58
CA GLN A 353 -13.91 -3.22 -1.66
C GLN A 353 -12.56 -3.54 -2.29
N PHE A 354 -12.35 -3.02 -3.49
CA PHE A 354 -11.08 -3.13 -4.20
C PHE A 354 -10.40 -1.77 -4.12
N ALA A 355 -9.51 -1.62 -3.12
CA ALA A 355 -9.11 -0.35 -2.50
C ALA A 355 -10.27 0.37 -1.79
N THR A 356 -11.26 0.82 -2.56
CA THR A 356 -12.48 1.45 -2.07
C THR A 356 -13.71 0.86 -2.78
N GLY A 357 -14.90 1.37 -2.46
CA GLY A 357 -16.14 1.06 -3.18
C GLY A 357 -16.49 2.04 -4.30
N SER A 358 -15.56 2.89 -4.79
CA SER A 358 -15.84 3.83 -5.88
C SER A 358 -16.07 3.13 -7.22
N HIS A 359 -15.44 1.97 -7.42
CA HIS A 359 -15.58 1.17 -8.63
C HIS A 359 -17.05 0.83 -8.99
N TYR A 360 -17.94 0.61 -8.01
CA TYR A 360 -19.36 0.39 -8.31
C TYR A 360 -20.02 1.60 -8.98
N LYS A 361 -19.63 2.82 -8.61
CA LYS A 361 -20.22 4.05 -9.17
C LYS A 361 -19.81 4.18 -10.63
N ILE A 362 -18.50 4.08 -10.90
CA ILE A 362 -17.97 4.13 -12.26
C ILE A 362 -18.52 2.99 -13.12
N GLN A 363 -18.57 1.76 -12.61
CA GLN A 363 -19.14 0.61 -13.31
C GLN A 363 -20.61 0.86 -13.68
N SER A 364 -21.39 1.44 -12.78
CA SER A 364 -22.79 1.80 -13.02
C SER A 364 -22.90 2.85 -14.13
N ILE A 365 -22.06 3.88 -14.12
CA ILE A 365 -22.00 4.90 -15.18
C ILE A 365 -21.66 4.26 -16.53
N LEU A 366 -20.59 3.47 -16.60
CA LEU A 366 -20.14 2.82 -17.83
C LEU A 366 -21.21 1.91 -18.44
N LYS A 367 -21.90 1.12 -17.61
CA LYS A 367 -22.92 0.17 -18.07
C LYS A 367 -24.21 0.86 -18.49
N ASN A 368 -24.73 1.79 -17.69
CA ASN A 368 -26.01 2.44 -17.99
C ASN A 368 -25.89 3.42 -19.18
N LEU A 369 -24.74 4.07 -19.35
CA LEU A 369 -24.51 4.97 -20.49
C LEU A 369 -23.88 4.29 -21.72
N ASN A 370 -23.70 2.95 -21.66
CA ASN A 370 -23.07 2.14 -22.71
C ASN A 370 -21.72 2.71 -23.20
N ILE A 371 -20.89 3.17 -22.26
CA ILE A 371 -19.57 3.73 -22.57
C ILE A 371 -18.60 2.59 -22.84
N LYS A 372 -18.06 2.55 -24.06
CA LYS A 372 -17.01 1.64 -24.48
C LYS A 372 -15.72 2.43 -24.68
N TYR A 373 -14.60 1.81 -24.38
CA TYR A 373 -13.28 2.43 -24.48
C TYR A 373 -12.23 1.42 -24.90
N LYS A 374 -11.23 1.91 -25.64
CA LYS A 374 -10.05 1.17 -26.07
C LYS A 374 -8.88 1.40 -25.13
N ASP A 375 -8.52 2.64 -24.83
CA ASP A 375 -7.46 2.94 -23.86
C ASP A 375 -7.97 4.06 -22.93
N CYS A 376 -7.47 4.08 -21.69
CA CYS A 376 -7.99 5.00 -20.68
C CYS A 376 -6.91 5.66 -19.85
N LEU A 377 -7.29 6.79 -19.24
CA LEU A 377 -6.53 7.47 -18.21
C LEU A 377 -7.37 7.56 -16.94
N ALA A 378 -6.81 7.13 -15.81
CA ALA A 378 -7.43 7.26 -14.50
C ALA A 378 -6.60 8.19 -13.61
N GLY A 379 -7.17 9.32 -13.19
CA GLY A 379 -6.52 10.31 -12.34
C GLY A 379 -7.20 10.45 -10.98
N GLY A 380 -6.41 10.64 -9.93
CA GLY A 380 -6.90 10.82 -8.56
C GLY A 380 -7.36 9.53 -7.87
N ASP A 381 -6.98 8.37 -8.42
CA ASP A 381 -7.54 7.07 -8.06
C ASP A 381 -6.87 6.38 -6.85
N GLY A 382 -6.12 7.14 -6.04
CA GLY A 382 -5.38 6.60 -4.89
C GLY A 382 -4.50 5.41 -5.29
N SER A 383 -4.80 4.23 -4.78
CA SER A 383 -4.11 2.96 -5.10
C SER A 383 -4.52 2.26 -6.40
N GLY A 384 -5.40 2.85 -7.22
CA GLY A 384 -5.80 2.31 -8.52
C GLY A 384 -7.14 1.56 -8.53
N GLY A 385 -8.10 1.91 -7.67
CA GLY A 385 -9.37 1.21 -7.54
C GLY A 385 -10.26 1.27 -8.81
N ILE A 386 -10.28 2.42 -9.47
CA ILE A 386 -10.98 2.67 -10.73
C ILE A 386 -10.15 2.20 -11.92
N GLY A 387 -8.85 2.49 -11.96
CA GLY A 387 -7.94 2.00 -12.99
C GLY A 387 -7.98 0.48 -13.07
N SER A 388 -8.01 -0.20 -11.92
CA SER A 388 -8.20 -1.65 -11.90
C SER A 388 -9.57 -2.09 -12.40
N LEU A 389 -10.63 -1.31 -12.16
CA LEU A 389 -11.96 -1.55 -12.75
C LEU A 389 -11.91 -1.44 -14.26
N LEU A 390 -11.26 -0.40 -14.79
CA LEU A 390 -11.18 -0.18 -16.23
C LEU A 390 -10.43 -1.32 -16.91
N LEU A 391 -9.33 -1.77 -16.30
CA LEU A 391 -8.58 -2.91 -16.81
C LEU A 391 -9.40 -4.21 -16.78
N ARG A 392 -10.15 -4.51 -15.72
CA ARG A 392 -10.91 -5.78 -15.64
C ARG A 392 -12.22 -5.75 -16.45
N SER A 393 -12.84 -4.58 -16.62
CA SER A 393 -14.04 -4.39 -17.44
C SER A 393 -13.77 -4.44 -18.94
N SER A 394 -12.56 -4.08 -19.40
CA SER A 394 -12.13 -4.20 -20.79
C SER A 394 -10.78 -4.92 -20.90
N ARG A 395 -10.80 -6.19 -21.33
CA ARG A 395 -9.61 -7.07 -21.37
C ARG A 395 -8.50 -6.58 -22.30
N ASN A 396 -8.86 -5.82 -23.34
CA ASN A 396 -7.92 -5.30 -24.33
C ASN A 396 -7.50 -3.86 -24.05
N SER A 397 -8.01 -3.24 -22.98
CA SER A 397 -7.70 -1.85 -22.66
C SER A 397 -6.34 -1.71 -22.00
N ARG A 398 -5.62 -0.65 -22.35
CA ARG A 398 -4.47 -0.17 -21.60
C ARG A 398 -4.85 1.03 -20.75
N LEU A 399 -4.04 1.30 -19.73
CA LEU A 399 -4.29 2.33 -18.72
C LEU A 399 -3.05 3.20 -18.53
N ILE A 400 -3.25 4.52 -18.52
CA ILE A 400 -2.35 5.47 -17.87
C ILE A 400 -2.89 5.74 -16.47
N PHE A 401 -2.12 5.38 -15.44
CA PHE A 401 -2.50 5.60 -14.05
C PHE A 401 -1.89 6.89 -13.51
N ASN A 402 -2.68 7.68 -12.79
CA ASN A 402 -2.21 8.84 -12.04
C ASN A 402 -2.86 8.92 -10.66
N SER A 403 -2.03 9.09 -9.65
CA SER A 403 -2.45 9.47 -8.30
C SER A 403 -1.35 10.28 -7.64
N LEU A 404 -1.72 11.25 -6.81
CA LEU A 404 -0.78 12.07 -6.06
C LEU A 404 0.13 11.18 -5.21
N LEU A 405 1.44 11.35 -5.33
CA LEU A 405 2.42 10.64 -4.52
C LEU A 405 2.51 11.28 -3.12
N ASP A 406 1.76 10.75 -2.16
CA ASP A 406 1.80 11.20 -0.77
C ASP A 406 2.70 10.31 0.10
N LEU A 407 3.91 10.79 0.38
CA LEU A 407 4.87 10.08 1.23
C LEU A 407 4.68 10.39 2.73
N ASP A 408 3.63 11.11 3.13
CA ASP A 408 3.35 11.33 4.55
C ASP A 408 3.05 9.99 5.27
N GLY A 409 3.66 9.79 6.43
CA GLY A 409 3.59 8.53 7.17
C GLY A 409 4.26 7.32 6.52
N VAL A 410 4.95 7.47 5.38
CA VAL A 410 5.66 6.39 4.68
C VAL A 410 7.16 6.43 5.04
N ASP A 411 7.68 5.39 5.70
CA ASP A 411 9.12 5.22 5.93
C ASP A 411 9.69 4.20 4.93
N LEU A 412 10.35 4.73 3.90
CA LEU A 412 10.92 3.96 2.80
C LEU A 412 12.30 3.38 3.12
N ARG A 413 13.05 3.95 4.08
CA ARG A 413 14.42 3.53 4.43
C ARG A 413 15.35 3.28 3.21
N GLY A 414 15.24 4.12 2.18
CA GLY A 414 16.02 4.01 0.94
C GLY A 414 15.48 3.02 -0.09
N SER A 415 14.31 2.42 0.13
CA SER A 415 13.58 1.66 -0.91
C SER A 415 12.76 2.58 -1.82
N THR A 416 12.46 2.13 -3.03
CA THR A 416 11.56 2.85 -3.93
C THR A 416 10.10 2.68 -3.48
N PRO A 417 9.22 3.66 -3.77
CA PRO A 417 7.78 3.47 -3.64
C PRO A 417 7.30 2.23 -4.39
N SER A 418 6.30 1.55 -3.85
CA SER A 418 5.67 0.40 -4.51
C SER A 418 4.68 0.87 -5.58
N PRO A 419 4.45 0.08 -6.65
CA PRO A 419 3.35 0.30 -7.58
C PRO A 419 1.97 0.38 -6.90
N PRO A 420 0.94 0.91 -7.58
CA PRO A 420 -0.44 0.96 -7.07
C PRO A 420 -0.98 -0.43 -6.69
N SER A 421 -1.38 -0.60 -5.43
CA SER A 421 -1.75 -1.91 -4.85
C SER A 421 -2.98 -2.54 -5.49
N ALA A 422 -3.98 -1.75 -5.89
CA ALA A 422 -5.16 -2.31 -6.55
C ALA A 422 -4.83 -2.82 -7.95
N ILE A 423 -4.01 -2.10 -8.72
CA ILE A 423 -3.58 -2.56 -10.04
C ILE A 423 -2.67 -3.80 -9.91
N SER A 424 -1.76 -3.82 -8.92
CA SER A 424 -0.91 -4.99 -8.62
C SER A 424 -1.73 -6.24 -8.31
N ALA A 425 -2.84 -6.09 -7.58
CA ALA A 425 -3.74 -7.18 -7.25
C ALA A 425 -4.46 -7.83 -8.44
N LEU A 426 -4.40 -7.24 -9.64
CA LEU A 426 -4.93 -7.84 -10.87
C LEU A 426 -4.05 -8.97 -11.44
N GLY A 427 -2.85 -9.19 -10.90
CA GLY A 427 -1.93 -10.20 -11.43
C GLY A 427 -1.42 -9.82 -12.82
N SER A 428 -1.53 -10.72 -13.80
CA SER A 428 -1.02 -10.50 -15.17
C SER A 428 -1.62 -9.27 -15.86
N ALA A 429 -2.86 -8.91 -15.52
CA ALA A 429 -3.54 -7.77 -16.10
C ALA A 429 -2.93 -6.41 -15.68
N SER A 430 -2.11 -6.37 -14.63
CA SER A 430 -1.38 -5.16 -14.21
C SER A 430 -0.45 -4.63 -15.31
N ARG A 431 0.09 -5.51 -16.17
CA ARG A 431 0.98 -5.16 -17.29
C ARG A 431 0.36 -4.26 -18.34
N ARG A 432 -0.98 -4.18 -18.39
CA ARG A 432 -1.70 -3.26 -19.27
C ARG A 432 -1.74 -1.82 -18.75
N CYS A 433 -1.34 -1.60 -17.48
CA CYS A 433 -1.02 -0.27 -16.98
C CYS A 433 0.39 0.09 -17.44
N VAL A 434 0.49 1.00 -18.41
CA VAL A 434 1.75 1.25 -19.14
C VAL A 434 2.84 1.86 -18.25
N ASN A 435 2.44 2.65 -17.25
CA ASN A 435 3.33 3.30 -16.29
C ASN A 435 3.31 2.66 -14.89
N PHE A 436 3.04 1.35 -14.83
CA PHE A 436 2.87 0.62 -13.55
C PHE A 436 4.10 0.71 -12.63
N ASN A 437 5.29 0.52 -13.18
CA ASN A 437 6.54 0.41 -12.41
C ASN A 437 7.21 1.75 -12.09
N ASP A 438 6.85 2.80 -12.83
CA ASP A 438 7.56 4.07 -12.87
C ASP A 438 6.67 5.30 -12.64
N SER A 439 5.35 5.13 -12.45
CA SER A 439 4.42 6.23 -12.09
C SER A 439 4.91 7.12 -10.95
N TRP A 440 5.61 6.57 -9.95
CA TRP A 440 6.17 7.35 -8.83
C TRP A 440 7.36 8.25 -9.20
N ARG A 441 8.01 8.00 -10.35
CA ARG A 441 9.14 8.78 -10.86
C ARG A 441 8.70 10.02 -11.62
N ASN A 442 7.44 10.04 -12.08
CA ASN A 442 6.91 11.05 -12.98
C ASN A 442 6.04 12.05 -12.20
N PRO A 443 5.83 13.27 -12.75
CA PRO A 443 4.90 14.24 -12.17
C PRO A 443 3.50 13.65 -12.03
N SER A 444 2.89 13.83 -10.84
CA SER A 444 1.57 13.25 -10.52
C SER A 444 0.49 14.29 -10.18
N ASP A 445 0.90 15.55 -10.01
CA ASP A 445 0.02 16.64 -9.57
C ASP A 445 -0.75 17.22 -10.75
N LEU A 446 -2.07 17.01 -10.77
CA LEU A 446 -2.93 17.44 -11.88
C LEU A 446 -3.06 18.97 -12.01
N ARG A 447 -2.61 19.74 -11.01
CA ARG A 447 -2.50 21.21 -11.08
C ARG A 447 -1.40 21.67 -12.03
N ASN A 448 -0.40 20.83 -12.24
CA ASN A 448 0.84 21.17 -12.91
C ASN A 448 0.78 20.73 -14.38
N LYS A 449 1.24 21.60 -15.27
CA LYS A 449 1.26 21.38 -16.72
C LYS A 449 2.10 20.15 -17.10
N GLU A 450 3.22 19.95 -16.40
CA GLU A 450 4.19 18.88 -16.62
C GLU A 450 3.55 17.48 -16.51
N THR A 451 2.55 17.32 -15.64
CA THR A 451 1.80 16.07 -15.49
C THR A 451 0.99 15.75 -16.77
N TRP A 452 0.41 16.76 -17.40
CA TRP A 452 -0.37 16.59 -18.63
C TRP A 452 0.51 16.39 -19.86
N GLU A 453 1.66 17.06 -19.92
CA GLU A 453 2.69 16.81 -20.94
C GLU A 453 3.25 15.38 -20.82
N TYR A 454 3.47 14.90 -19.60
CA TYR A 454 3.82 13.51 -19.35
C TYR A 454 2.76 12.54 -19.88
N PHE A 455 1.46 12.79 -19.66
CA PHE A 455 0.40 11.94 -20.23
C PHE A 455 0.42 11.90 -21.75
N LEU A 456 0.68 13.05 -22.41
CA LEU A 456 0.86 13.12 -23.85
C LEU A 456 2.04 12.27 -24.31
N ASN A 457 3.19 12.39 -23.64
CA ASN A 457 4.39 11.63 -23.97
C ASN A 457 4.14 10.12 -23.85
N VAL A 458 3.52 9.67 -22.76
CA VAL A 458 3.17 8.26 -22.57
C VAL A 458 2.18 7.78 -23.62
N LYS A 459 1.16 8.59 -23.95
CA LYS A 459 0.20 8.31 -25.03
C LYS A 459 0.91 8.09 -26.36
N HIS A 460 1.85 8.97 -26.72
CA HIS A 460 2.58 8.90 -27.98
C HIS A 460 3.56 7.72 -28.03
N GLN A 461 4.38 7.55 -27.00
CA GLN A 461 5.35 6.45 -26.88
C GLN A 461 4.68 5.07 -26.98
N ASN A 462 3.52 4.91 -26.36
CA ASN A 462 2.79 3.64 -26.34
C ASN A 462 1.72 3.52 -27.44
N GLN A 463 1.60 4.51 -28.33
CA GLN A 463 0.58 4.54 -29.40
C GLN A 463 -0.84 4.27 -28.86
N MET A 464 -1.22 4.99 -27.81
CA MET A 464 -2.51 4.85 -27.14
C MET A 464 -3.60 5.70 -27.80
N ARG A 465 -4.81 5.13 -27.89
CA ARG A 465 -6.02 5.85 -28.31
C ARG A 465 -6.92 6.04 -27.10
N ILE A 466 -6.66 7.12 -26.37
CA ILE A 466 -7.35 7.41 -25.11
C ILE A 466 -8.73 7.96 -25.45
N ASP A 467 -9.77 7.14 -25.26
CA ASP A 467 -11.17 7.47 -25.49
C ASP A 467 -11.99 7.50 -24.18
N LEU A 468 -11.34 7.27 -23.04
CA LEU A 468 -11.91 7.48 -21.71
C LEU A 468 -10.91 8.13 -20.76
N ILE A 469 -11.32 9.23 -20.13
CA ILE A 469 -10.62 9.83 -18.98
C ILE A 469 -11.57 9.78 -17.78
N THR A 470 -11.08 9.26 -16.65
CA THR A 470 -11.81 9.29 -15.37
C THR A 470 -10.99 9.99 -14.32
N LEU A 471 -11.54 11.05 -13.72
CA LEU A 471 -10.90 11.83 -12.65
C LEU A 471 -11.75 11.72 -11.38
N ASP A 472 -11.30 10.91 -10.42
CA ASP A 472 -11.99 10.62 -9.14
C ASP A 472 -11.24 11.21 -7.94
N MET A 473 -10.79 12.45 -8.06
CA MET A 473 -10.06 13.15 -6.99
C MET A 473 -11.00 13.77 -5.95
N GLU A 474 -10.49 13.89 -4.72
CA GLU A 474 -11.11 14.66 -3.65
C GLU A 474 -10.24 15.90 -3.39
N CYS A 475 -10.72 17.06 -3.85
CA CYS A 475 -10.03 18.33 -3.67
C CYS A 475 -10.51 19.01 -2.39
N ASN A 476 -9.55 19.51 -1.59
CA ASN A 476 -9.84 20.15 -0.30
C ASN A 476 -10.15 21.65 -0.43
N SER A 477 -9.95 22.24 -1.60
CA SER A 477 -10.18 23.67 -1.84
C SER A 477 -10.67 23.92 -3.27
N ASP A 478 -11.39 25.04 -3.44
CA ASP A 478 -11.91 25.45 -4.73
C ASP A 478 -10.77 25.87 -5.68
N GLU A 479 -9.69 26.45 -5.16
CA GLU A 479 -8.53 26.90 -5.93
C GLU A 479 -7.74 25.73 -6.54
N ILE A 480 -7.58 24.62 -5.79
CA ILE A 480 -6.97 23.40 -6.31
C ILE A 480 -7.79 22.85 -7.47
N SER A 481 -9.11 22.82 -7.29
CA SER A 481 -10.04 22.33 -8.32
C SER A 481 -10.00 23.23 -9.56
N ASP A 482 -10.00 24.56 -9.38
CA ASP A 482 -9.89 25.54 -10.46
C ASP A 482 -8.60 25.34 -11.26
N SER A 483 -7.47 25.16 -10.59
CA SER A 483 -6.18 24.91 -11.24
C SER A 483 -6.17 23.63 -12.07
N ILE A 484 -6.76 22.54 -11.56
CA ILE A 484 -6.90 21.28 -12.30
C ILE A 484 -7.83 21.47 -13.51
N GLU A 485 -8.97 22.14 -13.32
CA GLU A 485 -9.96 22.39 -14.37
C GLU A 485 -9.40 23.25 -15.50
N LEU A 486 -8.56 24.23 -15.18
CA LEU A 486 -7.84 25.04 -16.17
C LEU A 486 -6.87 24.19 -16.99
N GLN A 487 -6.01 23.39 -16.36
CA GLN A 487 -5.11 22.49 -17.08
C GLN A 487 -5.89 21.46 -17.91
N LEU A 488 -6.95 20.88 -17.35
CA LEU A 488 -7.83 19.95 -18.05
C LEU A 488 -8.42 20.62 -19.31
N SER A 489 -8.90 21.86 -19.21
CA SER A 489 -9.45 22.59 -20.35
C SER A 489 -8.44 22.77 -21.50
N GLU A 490 -7.16 22.91 -21.18
CA GLU A 490 -6.09 23.08 -22.17
C GLU A 490 -5.68 21.75 -22.82
N TYR A 491 -5.62 20.67 -22.04
CA TYR A 491 -5.05 19.39 -22.48
C TYR A 491 -6.09 18.34 -22.90
N ILE A 492 -7.37 18.52 -22.58
CA ILE A 492 -8.40 17.48 -22.73
C ILE A 492 -8.42 16.88 -24.14
N PHE A 493 -8.53 17.69 -25.21
CA PHE A 493 -8.55 17.18 -26.59
C PHE A 493 -7.17 17.05 -27.25
N LYS A 494 -6.08 17.30 -26.51
CA LYS A 494 -4.75 16.83 -26.89
C LYS A 494 -4.60 15.34 -26.49
N ILE A 495 -5.19 14.95 -25.36
CA ILE A 495 -5.10 13.59 -24.80
C ILE A 495 -6.28 12.71 -25.21
N LEU A 496 -7.51 13.19 -25.09
CA LEU A 496 -8.75 12.48 -25.40
C LEU A 496 -9.07 12.53 -26.89
N ASP A 497 -9.46 11.39 -27.47
CA ASP A 497 -9.94 11.31 -28.84
C ASP A 497 -11.29 12.05 -29.01
N ASP A 498 -11.61 12.51 -30.22
CA ASP A 498 -12.77 13.36 -30.50
C ASP A 498 -14.13 12.75 -30.14
N HIS A 499 -14.23 11.41 -30.08
CA HIS A 499 -15.44 10.69 -29.65
C HIS A 499 -15.39 10.22 -28.20
N GLY A 500 -14.32 10.60 -27.48
CA GLY A 500 -14.06 10.12 -26.14
C GLY A 500 -15.03 10.66 -25.09
N THR A 501 -14.92 10.07 -23.90
CA THR A 501 -15.72 10.41 -22.73
C THR A 501 -14.83 10.86 -21.58
N LEU A 502 -15.22 11.95 -20.91
CA LEU A 502 -14.67 12.39 -19.64
C LEU A 502 -15.68 12.09 -18.53
N ILE A 503 -15.23 11.46 -17.46
CA ILE A 503 -15.98 11.27 -16.21
C ILE A 503 -15.24 12.02 -15.10
N TYR A 504 -15.84 13.08 -14.58
CA TYR A 504 -15.23 13.95 -13.58
C TYR A 504 -16.04 13.93 -12.27
N LYS A 505 -15.44 13.50 -11.16
CA LYS A 505 -16.07 13.59 -9.83
C LYS A 505 -16.00 15.02 -9.32
N THR A 506 -17.13 15.51 -8.80
CA THR A 506 -17.20 16.78 -8.09
C THR A 506 -18.33 16.75 -7.07
N PHE A 507 -18.60 17.89 -6.45
CA PHE A 507 -19.69 18.08 -5.51
C PHE A 507 -20.66 19.14 -6.02
N LEU A 508 -21.95 18.91 -5.78
CA LEU A 508 -23.03 19.81 -6.20
C LEU A 508 -22.80 21.25 -5.74
N GLU A 509 -22.31 21.44 -4.52
CA GLU A 509 -22.01 22.77 -3.96
C GLU A 509 -21.07 23.58 -4.87
N ARG A 510 -20.08 22.92 -5.49
CA ARG A 510 -19.13 23.57 -6.40
C ARG A 510 -19.77 23.88 -7.75
N LEU A 511 -20.63 22.99 -8.27
CA LEU A 511 -21.34 23.20 -9.53
C LEU A 511 -22.37 24.33 -9.48
N CYS A 512 -22.96 24.58 -8.30
CA CYS A 512 -23.87 25.70 -8.09
C CYS A 512 -23.16 27.06 -8.06
N LYS A 513 -21.83 27.08 -7.85
CA LYS A 513 -21.00 28.28 -8.00
C LYS A 513 -20.57 28.45 -9.47
N GLN A 514 -19.92 29.56 -9.78
CA GLN A 514 -19.31 29.75 -11.09
C GLN A 514 -18.17 28.75 -11.31
N SER A 515 -18.48 27.62 -11.93
CA SER A 515 -17.56 26.49 -12.09
C SER A 515 -16.78 26.58 -13.41
N ILE A 516 -15.45 26.52 -13.31
CA ILE A 516 -14.55 26.43 -14.47
C ILE A 516 -14.80 25.12 -15.23
N LEU A 517 -15.07 24.02 -14.51
CA LEU A 517 -15.45 22.74 -15.11
C LEU A 517 -16.58 22.87 -16.13
N LEU A 518 -17.66 23.58 -15.79
CA LEU A 518 -18.78 23.72 -16.74
C LEU A 518 -18.50 24.77 -17.81
N SER A 519 -17.96 25.91 -17.43
CA SER A 519 -17.76 27.04 -18.35
C SER A 519 -16.63 26.82 -19.36
N ALA A 520 -15.51 26.24 -18.94
CA ALA A 520 -14.33 26.03 -19.77
C ALA A 520 -14.20 24.61 -20.31
N VAL A 521 -14.39 23.57 -19.48
CA VAL A 521 -14.21 22.18 -19.91
C VAL A 521 -15.48 21.69 -20.62
N GLY A 522 -16.64 21.81 -19.99
CA GLY A 522 -17.91 21.30 -20.50
C GLY A 522 -18.35 21.92 -21.84
N ASN A 523 -18.06 23.20 -22.07
CA ASN A 523 -18.34 23.88 -23.35
C ASN A 523 -17.63 23.23 -24.56
N GLN A 524 -16.53 22.52 -24.32
CA GLN A 524 -15.79 21.81 -25.35
C GLN A 524 -16.40 20.43 -25.71
N PHE A 525 -17.48 20.01 -25.04
CA PHE A 525 -18.14 18.73 -25.30
C PHE A 525 -19.54 18.90 -25.91
N LYS A 526 -19.97 17.93 -26.72
CA LYS A 526 -21.29 17.93 -27.37
C LYS A 526 -22.41 17.67 -26.38
N ASN A 527 -22.19 16.71 -25.48
CA ASN A 527 -23.16 16.32 -24.47
C ASN A 527 -22.51 16.42 -23.09
N VAL A 528 -23.18 17.10 -22.18
CA VAL A 528 -22.77 17.23 -20.78
C VAL A 528 -23.94 16.81 -19.92
N SER A 529 -23.68 15.95 -18.95
CA SER A 529 -24.70 15.40 -18.07
C SER A 529 -24.19 15.25 -16.65
N PHE A 530 -25.07 15.45 -15.69
CA PHE A 530 -24.85 15.16 -14.29
C PHE A 530 -25.39 13.78 -13.96
N VAL A 531 -24.55 12.96 -13.33
CA VAL A 531 -24.86 11.57 -13.05
C VAL A 531 -24.68 11.29 -11.57
N VAL A 532 -25.73 10.73 -10.97
CA VAL A 532 -25.72 10.18 -9.62
C VAL A 532 -26.08 8.71 -9.68
N THR A 533 -25.43 7.90 -8.84
CA THR A 533 -25.66 6.46 -8.79
C THR A 533 -26.46 6.07 -7.57
N ASP A 534 -27.25 5.01 -7.67
CA ASP A 534 -27.98 4.48 -6.51
C ASP A 534 -27.06 4.05 -5.37
N ILE A 535 -25.77 3.77 -5.64
CA ILE A 535 -24.77 3.34 -4.65
C ILE A 535 -23.91 4.49 -4.09
N THR A 536 -24.24 5.74 -4.41
CA THR A 536 -23.67 6.93 -3.76
C THR A 536 -24.14 7.01 -2.31
N SER A 537 -23.27 7.45 -1.38
CA SER A 537 -23.61 7.59 0.05
C SER A 537 -24.90 8.39 0.27
N PRO A 538 -25.70 8.09 1.32
CA PRO A 538 -26.88 8.86 1.62
C PRO A 538 -26.56 10.31 1.87
N GLN A 539 -27.43 11.19 1.38
CA GLN A 539 -27.34 12.63 1.61
C GLN A 539 -26.00 13.26 1.19
N SER A 540 -25.29 12.60 0.26
CA SER A 540 -24.04 13.11 -0.32
C SER A 540 -24.34 14.02 -1.51
N SER A 541 -23.61 15.14 -1.59
CA SER A 541 -23.58 16.03 -2.75
C SER A 541 -22.65 15.56 -3.87
N GLU A 542 -22.03 14.39 -3.73
CA GLU A 542 -21.14 13.83 -4.76
C GLU A 542 -21.91 13.56 -6.05
N ILE A 543 -21.34 14.05 -7.15
CA ILE A 543 -21.93 13.96 -8.49
C ILE A 543 -20.82 13.77 -9.52
N TYR A 544 -21.08 12.96 -10.54
CA TYR A 544 -20.18 12.77 -11.66
C TYR A 544 -20.67 13.62 -12.83
N VAL A 545 -19.81 14.49 -13.37
CA VAL A 545 -20.07 15.18 -14.62
C VAL A 545 -19.53 14.31 -15.75
N VAL A 546 -20.42 13.82 -16.60
CA VAL A 546 -20.09 12.97 -17.74
C VAL A 546 -20.21 13.81 -19.02
N MET A 547 -19.09 13.97 -19.72
CA MET A 547 -18.97 14.79 -20.92
C MET A 547 -18.54 13.92 -22.11
N ARG A 548 -19.25 14.02 -23.24
CA ARG A 548 -19.09 13.10 -24.39
C ARG A 548 -18.97 13.83 -25.72
N GLY A 549 -17.93 13.46 -26.47
CA GLY A 549 -17.67 13.91 -27.82
C GLY A 549 -17.25 15.38 -27.91
N LYS A 550 -16.29 15.70 -28.78
CA LYS A 550 -15.77 17.05 -28.98
C LYS A 550 -16.77 17.96 -29.67
N ASN A 551 -17.01 19.12 -29.08
CA ASN A 551 -17.75 20.20 -29.71
C ASN A 551 -16.81 21.03 -30.59
N ASN A 552 -17.08 21.04 -31.90
CA ASN A 552 -16.32 21.84 -32.88
C ASN A 552 -16.93 23.23 -33.10
N SER A 553 -17.97 23.59 -32.36
CA SER A 553 -18.59 24.91 -32.46
C SER A 553 -17.66 25.98 -31.89
N THR A 554 -17.43 27.05 -32.66
CA THR A 554 -16.67 28.23 -32.22
C THR A 554 -17.52 29.23 -31.44
N ILE A 555 -18.84 29.00 -31.36
CA ILE A 555 -19.76 29.89 -30.65
C ILE A 555 -19.58 29.68 -29.15
N PRO A 556 -19.28 30.74 -28.38
CA PRO A 556 -19.27 30.65 -26.93
C PRO A 556 -20.64 30.21 -26.41
N LYS A 557 -20.68 29.13 -25.63
CA LYS A 557 -21.87 28.68 -24.94
C LYS A 557 -21.66 28.69 -23.43
N GLU A 558 -22.74 28.84 -22.70
CA GLU A 558 -22.79 28.71 -21.24
C GLU A 558 -23.81 27.64 -20.83
N PRO A 559 -23.57 26.96 -19.69
CA PRO A 559 -24.49 25.95 -19.19
C PRO A 559 -25.82 26.60 -18.76
N ASP A 560 -26.93 26.02 -19.21
CA ASP A 560 -28.27 26.36 -18.72
C ASP A 560 -28.60 25.47 -17.52
N LEU A 561 -28.50 26.04 -16.32
CA LEU A 561 -28.76 25.35 -15.06
C LEU A 561 -30.23 25.47 -14.60
N GLU A 562 -31.08 26.15 -15.36
CA GLU A 562 -32.50 26.31 -15.04
C GLU A 562 -33.21 24.95 -15.07
N THR A 563 -32.90 24.12 -16.07
CA THR A 563 -33.43 22.75 -16.19
C THR A 563 -33.02 21.89 -15.00
N PHE A 564 -31.80 22.10 -14.49
CA PHE A 564 -31.25 21.36 -13.36
C PHE A 564 -31.94 21.70 -12.03
N SER A 565 -32.40 22.95 -11.86
CA SER A 565 -33.10 23.39 -10.63
C SER A 565 -34.33 22.53 -10.29
N LYS A 566 -35.04 22.02 -11.32
CA LYS A 566 -36.23 21.17 -11.16
C LYS A 566 -35.90 19.80 -10.59
N ASP A 567 -34.74 19.27 -10.93
CA ASP A 567 -34.27 17.95 -10.51
C ASP A 567 -33.49 17.96 -9.18
N LEU A 568 -33.16 19.14 -8.67
CA LEU A 568 -32.30 19.29 -7.49
C LEU A 568 -32.88 18.61 -6.24
N ASN A 569 -34.19 18.70 -6.04
CA ASN A 569 -34.90 18.07 -4.91
C ASN A 569 -34.87 16.53 -4.93
N ASP A 570 -34.59 15.94 -6.09
CA ASP A 570 -34.50 14.49 -6.26
C ASP A 570 -33.08 13.96 -6.10
N LEU A 571 -32.08 14.81 -5.85
CA LEU A 571 -30.71 14.35 -5.62
C LEU A 571 -30.54 13.83 -4.19
N PRO A 572 -29.67 12.83 -3.94
CA PRO A 572 -29.49 12.24 -2.61
C PRO A 572 -29.30 13.24 -1.48
N VAL A 573 -28.51 14.30 -1.71
CA VAL A 573 -28.26 15.37 -0.73
C VAL A 573 -29.52 16.13 -0.28
N MET A 574 -30.55 16.21 -1.14
CA MET A 574 -31.79 16.91 -0.84
C MET A 574 -32.91 15.98 -0.36
N ARG A 575 -32.70 14.65 -0.41
CA ARG A 575 -33.70 13.67 0.03
C ARG A 575 -33.74 13.54 1.54
N GLY A 576 -34.95 13.29 2.06
CA GLY A 576 -35.18 12.93 3.45
C GLY A 576 -34.63 11.54 3.81
N ILE A 577 -34.39 11.31 5.10
CA ILE A 577 -33.76 10.09 5.61
C ILE A 577 -34.54 8.81 5.27
N ASP A 578 -35.88 8.87 5.25
CA ASP A 578 -36.72 7.71 4.96
C ASP A 578 -36.57 7.21 3.52
N LYS A 579 -36.48 8.14 2.55
CA LYS A 579 -36.22 7.79 1.14
C LYS A 579 -34.84 7.15 0.98
N GLU A 580 -33.85 7.69 1.69
CA GLU A 580 -32.49 7.21 1.65
C GLU A 580 -32.31 5.86 2.36
N PHE A 581 -33.06 5.62 3.43
CA PHE A 581 -33.14 4.32 4.08
C PHE A 581 -33.82 3.29 3.15
N GLY A 582 -34.92 3.66 2.49
CA GLY A 582 -35.56 2.82 1.47
C GLY A 582 -34.61 2.46 0.32
N ARG A 583 -33.79 3.43 -0.14
CA ARG A 583 -32.71 3.20 -1.12
C ARG A 583 -31.64 2.22 -0.60
N ALA A 584 -31.24 2.34 0.67
CA ALA A 584 -30.31 1.40 1.28
C ALA A 584 -30.88 -0.02 1.38
N VAL A 585 -32.15 -0.16 1.77
CA VAL A 585 -32.85 -1.46 1.84
C VAL A 585 -32.94 -2.09 0.46
N SER A 586 -33.27 -1.31 -0.59
CA SER A 586 -33.34 -1.86 -1.95
C SER A 586 -31.98 -2.36 -2.46
N LEU A 587 -30.88 -1.73 -2.05
CA LEU A 587 -29.53 -2.20 -2.34
C LEU A 587 -29.13 -3.44 -1.56
N LEU A 588 -29.59 -3.58 -0.30
CA LEU A 588 -29.28 -4.75 0.54
C LEU A 588 -29.73 -6.07 -0.12
N TYR A 589 -30.85 -6.04 -0.85
CA TYR A 589 -31.38 -7.19 -1.57
C TYR A 589 -30.73 -7.41 -2.95
N LYS A 590 -29.88 -6.50 -3.42
CA LYS A 590 -29.08 -6.72 -4.64
C LYS A 590 -27.89 -7.61 -4.29
N ASN A 591 -27.52 -8.49 -5.20
CA ASN A 591 -26.33 -9.32 -5.02
C ASN A 591 -25.06 -8.48 -5.24
N ILE A 592 -24.60 -7.80 -4.17
CA ILE A 592 -23.41 -6.95 -4.18
C ILE A 592 -22.13 -7.78 -4.25
N CYS A 593 -22.16 -9.02 -3.74
CA CYS A 593 -21.08 -9.99 -3.84
C CYS A 593 -21.49 -11.13 -4.77
N VAL A 594 -21.43 -10.92 -6.08
CA VAL A 594 -21.50 -12.03 -7.04
C VAL A 594 -20.21 -12.83 -6.89
N TYR A 595 -20.22 -13.85 -6.02
CA TYR A 595 -19.11 -14.78 -5.86
C TYR A 595 -18.95 -15.55 -7.18
N TYR A 596 -17.92 -15.20 -7.94
CA TYR A 596 -17.33 -16.11 -8.92
C TYR A 596 -16.31 -16.95 -8.14
N LEU A 597 -16.75 -18.16 -7.74
CA LEU A 597 -15.89 -19.20 -7.19
C LEU A 597 -14.80 -19.59 -8.19
#